data_AF-A0A829S6H3-F1
#
_entry.id   AF-A0A829S6H3-F1
#
_cell.length_a   1.000
_cell.length_b   1.000
_cell.length_c   1.000
_cell.angle_alpha   90.00
_cell.angle_beta   90.00
_cell.angle_gamma   90.00
#
_symmetry.space_group_name_H-M   'P 1'
#
loop_
_entity.id
_entity.type
_entity.pdbx_description
1 polymer ?
#
loop_
_entity_poly.entity_id
_entity_poly.type
_entity_poly.pdbx_seq_one_letter_code
_entity_poly.pdbx_strand_id
1 'polypeptide(L)' 'MQKKVKNLYLRKGEHSFVLQSQFIFKAKQQKWTSEDIQKIIEKTLYQDKYRVYAILREYSSQNYG' A
#
# COMPACT_ATOMS: atom_id res chain seq x y z
N MET A 1 -9.93 8.40 -12.56
CA MET A 1 -8.69 7.64 -12.28
C MET A 1 -8.53 7.49 -10.78
N GLN A 2 -8.33 6.27 -10.27
CA GLN A 2 -8.12 6.03 -8.83
C GLN A 2 -6.70 6.48 -8.46
N LYS A 3 -6.54 7.20 -7.33
CA LYS A 3 -5.23 7.66 -6.82
C LYS A 3 -4.34 6.45 -6.52
N LYS A 4 -3.09 6.43 -7.00
CA LYS A 4 -2.13 5.32 -6.79
C LYS A 4 -0.76 5.81 -6.33
N VAL A 5 -0.16 5.08 -5.41
CA VAL A 5 1.22 5.28 -4.95
C VAL A 5 2.15 4.75 -6.03
N LYS A 6 2.92 5.63 -6.65
CA LYS A 6 3.82 5.29 -7.76
C LYS A 6 5.12 4.68 -7.25
N ASN A 7 5.78 3.87 -8.08
CA ASN A 7 7.10 3.30 -7.81
C ASN A 7 7.19 2.59 -6.44
N LEU A 8 6.11 1.90 -6.06
CA LEU A 8 6.04 1.10 -4.85
C LEU A 8 6.07 -0.39 -5.24
N TYR A 9 7.17 -1.04 -4.87
CA TYR A 9 7.30 -2.49 -4.95
C TYR A 9 6.86 -3.10 -3.62
N LEU A 10 5.86 -3.98 -3.70
CA LEU A 10 5.39 -4.80 -2.60
C LEU A 10 5.70 -6.24 -2.96
N ARG A 11 6.31 -7.02 -2.05
CA ARG A 11 6.63 -8.42 -2.32
C ARG A 11 5.49 -9.33 -1.87
N LYS A 12 4.99 -10.18 -2.76
CA LYS A 12 3.98 -11.18 -2.39
C LYS A 12 4.54 -12.13 -1.32
N GLY A 13 3.76 -12.38 -0.25
CA GLY A 13 4.12 -13.29 0.84
C GLY A 13 4.93 -12.67 1.97
N GLU A 14 5.32 -11.40 1.84
CA GLU A 14 5.94 -10.59 2.89
C GLU A 14 4.96 -10.31 4.04
N HIS A 15 5.47 -10.02 5.24
CA HIS A 15 4.65 -9.80 6.42
C HIS A 15 3.80 -8.53 6.30
N SER A 16 2.55 -8.58 6.77
CA SER A 16 1.58 -7.48 6.65
C SER A 16 2.14 -6.14 7.15
N PHE A 17 2.82 -6.15 8.30
CA PHE A 17 3.45 -4.96 8.88
C PHE A 17 4.48 -4.31 7.93
N VAL A 18 5.28 -5.12 7.23
CA VAL A 18 6.32 -4.62 6.32
C VAL A 18 5.66 -4.00 5.09
N LEU A 19 4.66 -4.68 4.52
CA LEU A 19 3.88 -4.18 3.38
C LEU A 19 3.20 -2.84 3.70
N GLN A 20 2.55 -2.74 4.87
CA GLN A 20 1.93 -1.51 5.35
C GLN A 20 2.96 -0.40 5.55
N SER A 21 4.10 -0.70 6.17
CA SER A 21 5.16 0.28 6.43
C SER A 21 5.73 0.85 5.13
N GLN A 22 6.01 0.00 4.13
CA GLN A 22 6.45 0.42 2.80
C GLN A 22 5.41 1.32 2.12
N PHE A 23 4.13 0.94 2.18
CA PHE A 23 3.03 1.72 1.60
C PHE A 23 2.91 3.10 2.25
N ILE A 24 2.84 3.16 3.59
CA ILE A 24 2.71 4.41 4.34
C ILE A 24 3.87 5.36 4.03
N PHE A 25 5.11 4.84 4.06
CA PHE A 25 6.30 5.63 3.78
C PHE A 25 6.25 6.25 2.38
N LYS A 26 5.94 5.45 1.35
CA LYS A 26 5.86 5.94 -0.04
C LYS A 26 4.67 6.87 -0.29
N ALA A 27 3.52 6.60 0.33
CA ALA A 27 2.34 7.47 0.23
C ALA A 27 2.64 8.86 0.82
N LYS A 28 3.29 8.93 1.99
CA LYS A 28 3.74 10.18 2.60
C LYS A 28 4.73 10.95 1.73
N GLN A 29 5.72 10.26 1.13
CA GLN A 29 6.64 10.89 0.17
C GLN A 29 5.92 11.51 -1.03
N GLN A 30 4.77 10.93 -1.42
CA GLN A 30 3.94 11.40 -2.54
C GLN A 30 2.81 12.33 -2.09
N LYS A 31 2.91 12.91 -0.89
CA LYS A 31 1.95 13.90 -0.36
C LYS A 31 0.51 13.39 -0.32
N TRP A 32 0.32 12.09 -0.07
CA TRP A 32 -1.00 11.58 0.30
C TRP A 32 -1.39 12.14 1.67
N THR A 33 -2.69 12.41 1.86
CA THR A 33 -3.16 12.89 3.17
C THR A 33 -3.20 11.73 4.17
N SER A 34 -3.15 12.06 5.45
CA SER A 34 -3.27 11.07 6.52
C SER A 34 -4.58 10.28 6.42
N GLU A 35 -5.67 10.96 6.05
CA GLU A 35 -7.00 10.36 5.89
C GLU A 35 -7.04 9.36 4.73
N ASP A 36 -6.40 9.70 3.60
CA ASP A 36 -6.31 8.79 2.46
C ASP A 36 -5.52 7.52 2.81
N ILE A 37 -4.41 7.67 3.54
CA ILE A 37 -3.58 6.54 3.99
C ILE A 37 -4.36 5.68 4.98
N GLN A 38 -4.98 6.32 5.98
CA GLN A 38 -5.74 5.64 7.03
C GLN A 38 -6.87 4.80 6.45
N LYS A 39 -7.65 5.35 5.51
CA LYS A 39 -8.73 4.61 4.81
C LYS A 39 -8.25 3.34 4.12
N ILE A 40 -7.01 3.31 3.65
CA ILE A 40 -6.44 2.11 2.99
C ILE A 40 -5.93 1.13 4.04
N ILE A 41 -5.24 1.61 5.08
CA ILE A 41 -4.74 0.77 6.17
C ILE A 41 -5.89 0.08 6.91
N GLU A 42 -7.01 0.77 7.14
CA GLU A 42 -8.20 0.19 7.77
C GLU A 42 -8.75 -1.01 7.00
N LYS A 43 -8.69 -1.00 5.66
CA LYS A 43 -9.10 -2.16 4.84
C LYS A 43 -8.20 -3.38 5.04
N THR A 44 -6.96 -3.16 5.49
CA THR A 44 -5.98 -4.24 5.73
C THR A 44 -6.08 -4.83 7.13
N LEU A 45 -6.86 -4.25 8.03
CA LEU A 45 -7.02 -4.75 9.39
C LEU A 45 -7.70 -6.13 9.37
N TYR A 46 -7.19 -7.02 10.23
CA TYR A 46 -7.68 -8.40 10.38
C TYR A 46 -7.57 -9.26 9.11
N GLN A 47 -6.83 -8.81 8.10
CA GLN A 47 -6.59 -9.55 6.87
C GLN A 47 -5.31 -10.38 6.96
N ASP A 48 -5.30 -11.52 6.27
CA ASP A 48 -4.06 -12.29 6.09
C ASP A 48 -3.09 -11.56 5.15
N LYS A 49 -1.81 -11.96 5.20
CA LYS A 49 -0.73 -11.31 4.43
C LYS A 49 -0.97 -11.27 2.92
N TYR A 50 -1.67 -12.23 2.33
CA TYR A 50 -1.96 -12.25 0.90
C TYR A 50 -3.07 -11.26 0.55
N ARG A 51 -4.08 -11.15 1.42
CA ARG A 51 -5.15 -10.17 1.24
C ARG A 51 -4.66 -8.73 1.48
N VAL A 52 -3.78 -8.51 2.47
CA VAL A 52 -3.07 -7.24 2.67
C VAL A 52 -2.29 -6.85 1.42
N TYR A 53 -1.51 -7.78 0.86
CA TYR A 53 -0.78 -7.54 -0.39
C TYR A 53 -1.72 -7.11 -1.54
N ALA A 54 -2.83 -7.82 -1.74
CA ALA A 54 -3.78 -7.51 -2.81
C ALA A 54 -4.37 -6.10 -2.68
N ILE A 55 -4.82 -5.74 -1.46
CA ILE A 55 -5.38 -4.41 -1.17
C ILE A 55 -4.34 -3.33 -1.48
N LEU A 56 -3.14 -3.42 -0.91
CA LEU A 56 -2.11 -2.40 -1.11
C LEU A 56 -1.66 -2.32 -2.57
N ARG A 57 -1.67 -3.44 -3.30
CA ARG A 57 -1.34 -3.50 -4.73
C ARG A 57 -2.36 -2.78 -5.61
N GLU A 58 -3.65 -2.79 -5.28
CA GLU A 58 -4.67 -2.03 -6.00
C GLU A 58 -4.39 -0.51 -5.95
N TYR A 59 -3.89 -0.04 -4.82
CA TYR A 59 -3.51 1.35 -4.57
C TYR A 59 -2.06 1.67 -4.94
N SER A 60 -1.35 0.75 -5.58
CA SER A 60 0.05 0.93 -5.99
C SER A 60 0.18 0.86 -7.52
N SER A 61 1.09 1.63 -8.09
CA SER A 61 1.57 1.44 -9.47
C SER A 61 3.05 1.07 -9.45
N GLN A 62 3.40 0.05 -10.24
CA GLN A 62 4.78 -0.34 -10.49
C GLN A 62 5.07 0.15 -11.90
N ASN A 63 6.03 1.04 -12.04
CA ASN A 63 6.64 1.27 -13.33
C ASN A 63 7.83 0.33 -13.40
N TYR A 64 7.81 -0.61 -14.33
CA TYR A 64 9.05 -1.18 -14.85
C TYR A 64 9.67 -0.05 -15.69
N GLY A 65 10.81 0.45 -15.24
CA GLY A 65 11.72 1.19 -16.12
C GLY A 65 12.35 0.23 -17.11
#